data_AF-A0A317INZ2-F1
#
_entry.id   AF-A0A317INZ2-F1
#
_cell.length_a   1.000
_cell.length_b   1.000
_cell.length_c   1.000
_cell.angle_alpha   90.00
_cell.angle_beta   90.00
_cell.angle_gamma   90.00
#
_symmetry.space_group_name_H-M   'P 1'
#
loop_
_entity.id
_entity.type
_entity.pdbx_description
1 polymer ?
#
loop_
_entity_poly.entity_id
_entity_poly.type
_entity_poly.pdbx_seq_one_letter_code
_entity_poly.pdbx_strand_id
1 'polypeptide(L)' 'MPNDTSTRFEKAAQERPHNTVFGELWLFIRINKKWWMIPIVITLLLFGVLILLAGTGAAPFIYTLF' A
#
# COMPACT_ATOMS: atom_id res chain seq x y z
N MET A 1 -34.13 -29.63 23.44
CA MET A 1 -32.98 -28.90 24.03
C MET A 1 -32.63 -27.78 23.05
N PRO A 2 -32.51 -26.51 23.47
CA PRO A 2 -31.94 -25.46 22.64
C PRO A 2 -30.47 -25.81 22.32
N ASN A 3 -29.97 -25.42 21.16
CA ASN A 3 -28.64 -25.77 20.68
C ASN A 3 -27.64 -24.65 21.02
N ASP A 4 -27.02 -24.74 22.19
CA ASP A 4 -26.06 -23.77 22.76
C ASP A 4 -24.70 -23.73 22.04
N THR A 5 -24.45 -24.66 21.10
CA THR A 5 -23.22 -24.65 20.30
C THR A 5 -23.24 -23.53 19.25
N SER A 6 -24.38 -23.28 18.61
CA SER A 6 -24.54 -22.28 17.54
C SER A 6 -24.18 -20.86 17.99
N THR A 7 -24.58 -20.47 19.20
CA THR A 7 -24.38 -19.10 19.72
C THR A 7 -22.92 -18.74 19.99
N ARG A 8 -22.05 -19.73 20.29
CA ARG A 8 -20.61 -19.49 20.51
C ARG A 8 -19.85 -19.28 19.21
N PHE A 9 -20.26 -19.96 18.14
CA PHE A 9 -19.68 -19.77 16.81
C PHE A 9 -20.10 -18.44 16.19
N GLU A 10 -21.33 -17.99 16.45
CA GLU A 10 -21.82 -16.67 16.02
C GLU A 10 -21.07 -15.53 16.70
N LYS A 11 -20.80 -15.62 18.00
CA LYS A 11 -19.98 -14.61 18.71
C LYS A 11 -18.52 -14.59 18.25
N ALA A 12 -17.92 -15.75 17.96
CA ALA A 12 -16.54 -15.82 17.47
C ALA A 12 -16.35 -15.24 16.05
N ALA A 13 -17.41 -15.18 15.25
CA ALA A 13 -17.39 -14.54 13.93
C ALA A 13 -17.64 -13.01 14.01
N GLN A 14 -18.39 -12.56 15.02
CA GLN A 14 -18.80 -11.16 15.18
C GLN A 14 -17.69 -10.27 15.78
N GLU A 15 -16.68 -10.87 16.41
CA GLU A 15 -15.54 -10.18 17.01
C GLU A 15 -14.38 -9.89 16.03
N ARG A 16 -14.50 -10.24 14.74
CA ARG A 16 -13.47 -9.83 13.77
C ARG A 16 -13.57 -8.32 13.60
N PRO A 17 -12.62 -7.52 14.13
CA PRO A 17 -12.66 -6.09 13.93
C PRO A 17 -12.68 -5.86 12.43
N HIS A 18 -13.63 -5.06 11.97
CA HIS A 18 -13.73 -4.65 10.57
C HIS A 18 -12.54 -3.74 10.27
N ASN A 19 -11.36 -4.32 10.18
CA ASN A 19 -10.19 -3.64 9.69
C ASN A 19 -10.46 -3.46 8.20
N THR A 20 -10.78 -2.23 7.81
CA THR A 20 -10.88 -1.86 6.40
C THR A 20 -9.65 -2.38 5.66
N VAL A 21 -9.84 -2.91 4.45
CA VAL A 21 -8.79 -3.48 3.60
C VAL A 21 -7.57 -2.54 3.47
N PHE A 22 -7.82 -1.23 3.41
CA PHE A 22 -6.78 -0.19 3.40
C PHE A 22 -5.97 -0.12 4.71
N GLY A 23 -6.59 -0.33 5.86
CA GLY A 23 -5.93 -0.38 7.17
C GLY A 23 -5.04 -1.61 7.33
N GLU A 24 -5.48 -2.77 6.83
CA GLU A 24 -4.66 -3.99 6.80
C GLU A 24 -3.47 -3.84 5.84
N LEU A 25 -3.68 -3.24 4.66
CA LEU A 25 -2.61 -2.89 3.72
C LEU A 25 -1.59 -1.93 4.33
N TRP A 26 -2.06 -0.90 5.03
CA TRP A 26 -1.17 0.06 5.71
C TRP A 26 -0.37 -0.60 6.83
N LEU A 27 -1.01 -1.47 7.61
CA LEU A 27 -0.36 -2.25 8.66
C LEU A 27 0.70 -3.20 8.05
N PHE A 28 0.37 -3.86 6.94
CA PHE A 28 1.28 -4.74 6.21
C PHE A 28 2.51 -3.99 5.70
N ILE A 29 2.33 -2.80 5.09
CA ILE A 29 3.44 -1.93 4.66
C ILE A 29 4.29 -1.46 5.84
N ARG A 30 3.65 -1.20 7.00
CA ARG A 30 4.36 -0.80 8.22
C ARG A 30 5.17 -1.94 8.84
N ILE A 31 4.66 -3.18 8.76
CA ILE A 31 5.28 -4.39 9.33
C ILE A 31 6.42 -4.90 8.44
N ASN A 32 6.24 -4.89 7.12
CA ASN A 32 7.29 -5.26 6.18
C ASN A 32 8.34 -4.15 6.14
N LYS A 33 9.54 -4.44 6.66
CA LYS A 33 10.62 -3.46 6.88
C LYS A 33 10.70 -2.45 5.73
N LYS A 34 10.32 -1.20 6.04
CA LYS A 34 10.29 -0.04 5.12
C LYS A 34 11.51 0.04 4.18
N TRP A 35 12.69 -0.39 4.63
CA TRP A 35 13.93 -0.44 3.87
C TRP A 35 13.85 -1.13 2.50
N TRP A 36 13.01 -2.15 2.33
CA TRP A 36 12.86 -2.84 1.03
C TRP A 36 11.85 -2.15 0.09
N MET A 37 10.85 -1.48 0.64
CA MET A 37 9.82 -0.79 -0.14
C MET A 37 10.21 0.63 -0.53
N ILE A 38 10.99 1.32 0.33
CA ILE A 38 11.53 2.66 0.07
C ILE A 38 12.20 2.77 -1.31
N PRO A 39 13.13 1.89 -1.73
CA PRO A 39 13.78 2.03 -3.03
C PRO A 39 12.79 1.96 -4.20
N ILE A 40 11.81 1.04 -4.15
CA ILE A 40 10.78 0.91 -5.20
C ILE A 40 9.94 2.19 -5.30
N VAL A 41 9.47 2.69 -4.15
CA VAL A 41 8.64 3.91 -4.09
C VAL A 41 9.43 5.12 -4.58
N ILE A 42 10.71 5.24 -4.21
CA ILE A 42 11.61 6.32 -4.67
C ILE A 42 11.78 6.26 -6.18
N THR A 43 12.07 5.09 -6.76
CA THR A 43 12.22 4.94 -8.22
C THR A 43 10.93 5.32 -8.94
N LEU A 44 9.77 4.92 -8.41
CA LEU A 44 8.47 5.27 -9.00
C LEU A 44 8.21 6.78 -8.96
N LEU A 45 8.52 7.43 -7.85
CA LEU A 45 8.45 8.89 -7.70
C LEU A 45 9.39 9.60 -8.66
N LEU A 46 10.62 9.11 -8.80
CA LEU A 46 11.62 9.65 -9.71
C LEU A 46 11.12 9.60 -11.16
N PHE A 47 10.53 8.48 -11.58
CA PHE A 47 9.89 8.36 -12.89
C PHE A 47 8.70 9.31 -13.05
N GLY A 48 7.84 9.45 -12.04
CA GLY A 48 6.74 10.41 -12.06
C GLY A 48 7.23 11.84 -12.27
N VAL A 49 8.26 12.25 -11.54
CA VAL A 49 8.93 13.55 -11.70
C VAL A 49 9.49 13.67 -13.12
N LEU A 50 10.19 12.66 -13.62
CA LEU A 50 10.79 12.68 -14.96
C LEU A 50 9.73 12.84 -16.06
N ILE A 51 8.58 12.16 -15.94
CA ILE A 51 7.45 12.27 -16.87
C ILE A 51 6.85 13.67 -16.83
N LEU A 52 6.68 14.26 -15.63
CA LEU A 52 6.19 15.62 -15.48
C LEU A 52 7.15 16.61 -16.13
N LEU A 53 8.46 16.46 -15.93
CA LEU A 53 9.49 17.30 -16.56
C LEU A 53 9.56 17.08 -18.08
N ALA A 54 9.33 15.87 -18.57
CA ALA A 54 9.32 15.57 -20.01
C ALA A 54 8.19 16.29 -20.76
N GLY A 55 7.06 16.56 -20.09
CA GLY A 55 5.97 17.39 -20.64
C GLY A 55 6.24 18.89 -20.60
N THR A 56 7.31 19.32 -19.92
CA THR A 56 7.74 20.72 -19.85
C THR A 56 8.88 20.99 -20.84
N GLY A 57 9.19 22.26 -21.09
CA GLY A 57 10.36 22.66 -21.89
C GLY A 57 11.72 22.21 -21.33
N ALA A 58 11.75 21.43 -20.24
CA ALA A 58 12.95 20.81 -19.67
C ALA A 58 13.44 19.57 -20.45
N ALA A 59 12.67 19.09 -21.43
CA ALA A 59 13.04 17.95 -22.29
C ALA A 59 14.50 17.99 -22.80
N PRO A 60 15.07 19.11 -23.29
CA PRO A 60 16.44 19.16 -23.81
C PRO A 60 17.52 18.79 -22.77
N PHE A 61 17.29 19.05 -21.49
CA PHE A 61 18.25 18.76 -20.41
C PHE A 61 18.23 17.29 -19.97
N ILE A 62 17.14 16.56 -20.27
CA ILE A 62 17.05 15.11 -20.02
C ILE A 62 17.94 14.35 -21.01
N TYR A 63 17.96 14.79 -22.27
CA TYR A 63 18.76 14.14 -23.32
C TYR A 63 20.27 14.37 -23.17
N THR A 64 20.71 15.43 -22.51
CA THR A 64 22.15 15.69 -22.29
C THR A 64 22.82 14.78 -21.24
N LEU A 65 22.03 13.99 -20.50
CA LEU A 65 22.55 13.02 -19.53
C LEU A 65 22.93 11.66 -20.16
N PHE A 66 22.69 11.49 -21.46
CA PHE A 66 23.00 10.31 -22.27
C PHE A 66 23.86 10.70 -23.48
#